data_AF-A0A396RXG6-F1
#
_entry.id   AF-A0A396RXG6-F1
#
_cell.length_a   1.000
_cell.length_b   1.000
_cell.length_c   1.000
_cell.angle_alpha   90.00
_cell.angle_beta   90.00
_cell.angle_gamma   90.00
#
_symmetry.space_group_name_H-M   'P 1'
#
loop_
_entity.id
_entity.type
_entity.pdbx_description
1 polymer ?
#
loop_
_entity_poly.entity_id
_entity_poly.type
_entity_poly.pdbx_seq_one_letter_code
_entity_poly.pdbx_strand_id
1 'polypeptide(L)'
;MPQGKVELYDLMACNVYMDFENTGLPKEQHKFLIAFYPTGGDPVHELIDSITARGPNGYVAEVANQPYTISNLNGHIFDRTTNSHWYMINLYSGFMEPGEYVIEVKCKDGSVKTISRVQDNAPSDKLMAAYLPQRERLKASYQPGQGQQLPAGTALTGVEVTCDSLKELSGVDCWTVFRICEASNSKEFDPQNLYWWDNIFLERFSNPEAGKNRNRIRIPVELKAGSAFTYFSELTDGNSMGGTNICIFQPYQTFYT
;
A
#
# COMPACT_ATOMS: atom_id res chain seq x y z
N MET A 1 -24.22 22.64 -6.79
CA MET A 1 -23.36 21.60 -7.36
C MET A 1 -24.00 20.26 -7.06
N PRO A 2 -23.90 19.23 -7.93
CA PRO A 2 -24.45 17.92 -7.60
C PRO A 2 -23.76 17.36 -6.36
N GLN A 3 -24.56 16.91 -5.40
CA GLN A 3 -24.11 16.17 -4.23
C GLN A 3 -23.45 14.88 -4.75
N GLY A 4 -22.14 14.73 -4.54
CA GLY A 4 -21.36 13.63 -5.10
C GLY A 4 -21.93 12.24 -4.74
N LYS A 5 -21.57 11.20 -5.49
CA LYS A 5 -22.05 9.83 -5.26
C LYS A 5 -20.97 8.96 -4.61
N VAL A 6 -21.31 8.25 -3.53
CA VAL A 6 -20.43 7.25 -2.93
C VAL A 6 -20.61 5.91 -3.65
N GLU A 7 -19.52 5.40 -4.22
CA GLU A 7 -19.46 4.05 -4.81
C GLU A 7 -18.15 3.36 -4.44
N LEU A 8 -18.25 2.10 -4.00
CA LEU A 8 -17.12 1.27 -3.65
C LEU A 8 -16.46 0.71 -4.90
N TYR A 9 -15.14 0.82 -4.98
CA TYR A 9 -14.34 0.30 -6.10
C TYR A 9 -13.80 -1.10 -5.79
N ASP A 10 -13.06 -1.25 -4.70
CA ASP A 10 -12.36 -2.49 -4.36
C ASP A 10 -12.10 -2.55 -2.83
N LEU A 11 -11.82 -3.74 -2.32
CA LEU A 11 -11.57 -4.02 -0.91
C LEU A 11 -10.34 -4.90 -0.73
N MET A 12 -9.32 -4.40 -0.05
CA MET A 12 -8.28 -5.25 0.54
C MET A 12 -8.63 -5.55 1.99
N ALA A 13 -8.66 -6.83 2.35
CA ALA A 13 -8.70 -7.30 3.73
C ALA A 13 -7.61 -8.36 3.80
N CYS A 14 -6.46 -8.02 4.38
CA CYS A 14 -5.26 -8.84 4.24
C CYS A 14 -4.33 -8.79 5.45
N ASN A 15 -3.43 -9.78 5.53
CA ASN A 15 -2.32 -9.78 6.46
C ASN A 15 -1.29 -8.72 6.06
N VAL A 16 -0.60 -8.16 7.05
CA VAL A 16 0.49 -7.21 6.87
C VAL A 16 1.69 -7.65 7.70
N TYR A 17 2.80 -7.97 7.04
CA TYR A 17 4.08 -8.06 7.71
C TYR A 17 4.79 -6.70 7.64
N MET A 18 4.74 -5.97 8.75
CA MET A 18 5.28 -4.62 8.92
C MET A 18 6.80 -4.68 9.11
N ASP A 19 7.55 -4.86 8.03
CA ASP A 19 9.01 -5.00 8.13
C ASP A 19 9.79 -3.67 8.25
N PHE A 20 9.09 -2.57 8.48
CA PHE A 20 9.74 -1.31 8.82
C PHE A 20 10.59 -1.45 10.10
N GLU A 21 11.67 -0.71 10.14
CA GLU A 21 12.60 -0.68 11.26
C GLU A 21 12.26 0.47 12.20
N ASN A 22 12.46 0.26 13.50
CA ASN A 22 12.32 1.29 14.54
C ASN A 22 10.93 1.96 14.64
N THR A 23 9.87 1.27 14.25
CA THR A 23 8.48 1.78 14.37
C THR A 23 7.88 1.58 15.77
N GLY A 24 8.40 0.62 16.55
CA GLY A 24 7.80 0.19 17.81
C GLY A 24 6.50 -0.60 17.65
N LEU A 25 6.09 -0.89 16.41
CA LEU A 25 4.89 -1.64 16.08
C LEU A 25 5.20 -3.15 15.98
N PRO A 26 4.24 -4.04 16.28
CA PRO A 26 4.42 -5.46 16.00
C PRO A 26 4.58 -5.71 14.50
N LYS A 27 5.39 -6.72 14.15
CA LYS A 27 5.62 -7.12 12.76
C LYS A 27 4.36 -7.70 12.13
N GLU A 28 3.62 -8.53 12.84
CA GLU A 28 2.40 -9.15 12.34
C GLU A 28 1.19 -8.26 12.65
N GLN A 29 0.52 -7.85 11.59
CA GLN A 29 -0.63 -6.95 11.60
C GLN A 29 -1.62 -7.40 10.54
N HIS A 30 -2.76 -6.74 10.47
CA HIS A 30 -3.61 -6.80 9.29
C HIS A 30 -4.15 -5.43 8.93
N LYS A 31 -4.65 -5.30 7.70
CA LYS A 31 -5.26 -4.05 7.24
C LYS A 31 -6.54 -4.27 6.49
N PHE A 32 -7.36 -3.22 6.50
CA PHE A 32 -8.37 -3.00 5.48
C PHE A 32 -7.93 -1.82 4.61
N LEU A 33 -8.10 -1.95 3.31
CA LEU A 33 -8.01 -0.85 2.35
C LEU A 33 -9.33 -0.80 1.58
N ILE A 34 -10.09 0.28 1.72
CA ILE A 34 -11.38 0.48 1.06
C ILE A 34 -11.21 1.57 0.01
N ALA A 35 -11.25 1.19 -1.27
CA ALA A 35 -11.12 2.14 -2.37
C ALA A 35 -12.50 2.59 -2.86
N PHE A 36 -12.62 3.87 -3.21
CA PHE A 36 -13.85 4.45 -3.75
C PHE A 36 -13.63 4.96 -5.16
N TYR A 37 -14.69 4.92 -5.97
CA TYR A 37 -14.72 5.67 -7.22
C TYR A 37 -14.72 7.19 -6.95
N PRO A 38 -14.23 8.02 -7.88
CA PRO A 38 -14.42 9.46 -7.82
C PRO A 38 -15.90 9.82 -7.67
N THR A 39 -16.21 10.74 -6.76
CA THR A 39 -17.59 11.05 -6.37
C THR A 39 -18.31 11.94 -7.38
N GLY A 40 -17.57 12.66 -8.23
CA GLY A 40 -18.12 13.68 -9.14
C GLY A 40 -18.66 14.93 -8.43
N GLY A 41 -18.31 15.14 -7.16
CA GLY A 41 -18.72 16.25 -6.31
C GLY A 41 -17.86 16.34 -5.06
N ASP A 42 -18.48 16.54 -3.90
CA ASP A 42 -17.78 16.60 -2.61
C ASP A 42 -16.92 15.32 -2.37
N PRO A 43 -15.77 15.44 -1.69
CA PRO A 43 -14.90 14.29 -1.45
C PRO A 43 -15.59 13.23 -0.57
N VAL A 44 -15.21 11.97 -0.72
CA VAL A 44 -15.84 10.83 -0.02
C VAL A 44 -15.94 11.06 1.49
N HIS A 45 -14.90 11.62 2.10
CA HIS A 45 -14.87 11.87 3.55
C HIS A 45 -15.93 12.87 4.04
N GLU A 46 -16.43 13.73 3.15
CA GLU A 46 -17.55 14.63 3.46
C GLU A 46 -18.92 13.97 3.26
N LEU A 47 -19.00 12.88 2.49
CA LEU A 47 -20.23 12.18 2.14
C LEU A 47 -20.54 10.99 3.05
N ILE A 48 -19.54 10.44 3.73
CA ILE A 48 -19.70 9.27 4.61
C ILE A 48 -19.92 9.67 6.07
N ASP A 49 -20.69 8.85 6.77
CA ASP A 49 -20.92 8.93 8.22
C ASP A 49 -19.99 7.96 8.96
N SER A 50 -19.99 6.68 8.58
CA SER A 50 -19.14 5.65 9.19
C SER A 50 -18.71 4.56 8.21
N ILE A 51 -17.59 3.89 8.53
CA ILE A 51 -17.13 2.68 7.84
C ILE A 51 -16.82 1.62 8.88
N THR A 52 -17.52 0.50 8.80
CA THR A 52 -17.36 -0.62 9.73
C THR A 52 -16.91 -1.86 8.95
N ALA A 53 -15.80 -2.46 9.37
CA ALA A 53 -15.37 -3.78 8.94
C ALA A 53 -15.93 -4.86 9.87
N ARG A 54 -16.45 -5.94 9.30
CA ARG A 54 -16.97 -7.11 10.01
C ARG A 54 -16.31 -8.36 9.46
N GLY A 55 -16.14 -9.39 10.30
CA GLY A 55 -15.48 -10.63 9.90
C GLY A 55 -15.86 -11.83 10.77
N PRO A 56 -15.09 -12.92 10.65
CA PRO A 56 -15.32 -14.16 11.40
C PRO A 56 -15.37 -13.93 12.92
N ASN A 57 -16.07 -14.82 13.63
CA ASN A 57 -16.09 -14.87 15.09
C ASN A 57 -16.51 -13.56 15.79
N GLY A 58 -17.38 -12.78 15.14
CA GLY A 58 -17.86 -11.51 15.69
C GLY A 58 -16.84 -10.37 15.59
N TYR A 59 -15.82 -10.50 14.74
CA TYR A 59 -14.85 -9.45 14.47
C TYR A 59 -15.55 -8.16 14.01
N VAL A 60 -15.17 -7.03 14.60
CA VAL A 60 -15.61 -5.68 14.22
C VAL A 60 -14.46 -4.70 14.37
N ALA A 61 -14.26 -3.84 13.37
CA ALA A 61 -13.33 -2.71 13.42
C ALA A 61 -13.95 -1.48 12.76
N GLU A 62 -13.72 -0.30 13.34
CA GLU A 62 -14.19 0.98 12.79
C GLU A 62 -13.03 1.71 12.11
N VAL A 63 -13.26 2.19 10.88
CA VAL A 63 -12.31 3.02 10.16
C VAL A 63 -12.63 4.50 10.42
N ALA A 64 -11.63 5.23 10.89
CA ALA A 64 -11.80 6.62 11.27
C ALA A 64 -11.99 7.52 10.04
N ASN A 65 -12.92 8.47 10.13
CA ASN A 65 -13.10 9.49 9.11
C ASN A 65 -12.19 10.71 9.36
N GLN A 66 -10.88 10.49 9.19
CA GLN A 66 -9.83 11.49 9.37
C GLN A 66 -8.70 11.24 8.36
N PRO A 67 -7.79 12.19 8.10
CA PRO A 67 -6.62 11.93 7.28
C PRO A 67 -5.74 10.81 7.87
N TYR A 68 -5.36 9.84 7.04
CA TYR A 68 -4.38 8.82 7.42
C TYR A 68 -2.99 9.45 7.61
N THR A 69 -2.26 9.01 8.62
CA THR A 69 -0.85 9.34 8.85
C THR A 69 -0.08 8.11 9.30
N ILE A 70 1.26 8.15 9.18
CA ILE A 70 2.13 7.09 9.71
C ILE A 70 2.09 6.95 11.24
N SER A 71 1.40 7.87 11.94
CA SER A 71 1.24 7.82 13.39
C SER A 71 -0.12 7.26 13.82
N ASN A 72 -1.20 7.59 13.10
CA ASN A 72 -2.54 7.11 13.45
C ASN A 72 -2.89 5.75 12.82
N LEU A 73 -2.28 5.44 11.67
CA LEU A 73 -2.56 4.30 10.81
C LEU A 73 -4.05 3.98 10.59
N ASN A 74 -4.92 4.99 10.62
CA ASN A 74 -6.37 4.84 10.49
C ASN A 74 -6.97 6.12 9.92
N GLY A 75 -7.41 6.08 8.66
CA GLY A 75 -7.95 7.26 7.99
C GLY A 75 -8.06 7.14 6.47
N HIS A 76 -8.42 8.26 5.83
CA HIS A 76 -8.49 8.40 4.38
C HIS A 76 -7.19 8.95 3.79
N ILE A 77 -6.89 8.51 2.57
CA ILE A 77 -5.83 8.99 1.71
C ILE A 77 -6.45 9.49 0.41
N PHE A 78 -5.99 10.66 -0.04
CA PHE A 78 -6.40 11.22 -1.33
C PHE A 78 -5.41 10.83 -2.43
N ASP A 79 -5.89 10.12 -3.43
CA ASP A 79 -5.11 9.76 -4.62
C ASP A 79 -5.37 10.78 -5.73
N ARG A 80 -4.36 11.62 -5.98
CA ARG A 80 -4.41 12.65 -7.03
C ARG A 80 -4.46 12.05 -8.44
N THR A 81 -3.98 10.82 -8.63
CA THR A 81 -3.90 10.20 -9.96
C THR A 81 -5.28 9.81 -10.49
N THR A 82 -6.17 9.39 -9.59
CA THR A 82 -7.54 9.00 -9.88
C THR A 82 -8.56 10.04 -9.44
N ASN A 83 -8.13 11.09 -8.74
CA ASN A 83 -8.99 12.05 -8.07
C ASN A 83 -10.03 11.35 -7.18
N SER A 84 -9.58 10.35 -6.41
CA SER A 84 -10.43 9.55 -5.53
C SER A 84 -9.83 9.44 -4.13
N HIS A 85 -10.64 8.93 -3.20
CA HIS A 85 -10.19 8.61 -1.86
C HIS A 85 -10.17 7.10 -1.66
N TRP A 86 -9.24 6.64 -0.84
CA TRP A 86 -9.28 5.32 -0.25
C TRP A 86 -9.05 5.43 1.25
N TYR A 87 -9.63 4.52 2.01
CA TYR A 87 -9.48 4.44 3.45
C TYR A 87 -8.57 3.28 3.79
N MET A 88 -7.77 3.45 4.84
CA MET A 88 -6.94 2.38 5.37
C MET A 88 -6.91 2.39 6.88
N ILE A 89 -6.94 1.20 7.45
CA ILE A 89 -6.65 0.95 8.86
C ILE A 89 -5.66 -0.18 8.97
N ASN A 90 -4.60 0.00 9.77
CA ASN A 90 -3.71 -1.08 10.18
C ASN A 90 -3.99 -1.43 11.65
N LEU A 91 -4.13 -2.72 11.93
CA LEU A 91 -4.48 -3.24 13.25
C LEU A 91 -3.38 -4.16 13.77
N TYR A 92 -3.04 -3.97 15.04
CA TYR A 92 -1.86 -4.57 15.68
C TYR A 92 -2.15 -5.89 16.40
N SER A 93 -3.32 -6.48 16.17
CA SER A 93 -3.76 -7.70 16.85
C SER A 93 -3.32 -8.98 16.14
N GLY A 94 -2.24 -8.93 15.34
CA GLY A 94 -1.74 -10.04 14.54
C GLY A 94 -2.42 -10.18 13.17
N PHE A 95 -2.18 -11.31 12.51
CA PHE A 95 -2.80 -11.69 11.25
C PHE A 95 -4.30 -11.96 11.39
N MET A 96 -5.02 -11.87 10.27
CA MET A 96 -6.44 -12.13 10.16
C MET A 96 -6.72 -13.63 10.27
N GLU A 97 -7.86 -13.96 10.87
CA GLU A 97 -8.44 -15.29 10.72
C GLU A 97 -8.95 -15.46 9.28
N PRO A 98 -8.75 -16.63 8.64
CA PRO A 98 -9.35 -16.90 7.35
C PRO A 98 -10.88 -16.80 7.39
N GLY A 99 -11.48 -16.26 6.33
CA GLY A 99 -12.94 -16.16 6.22
C GLY A 99 -13.41 -14.92 5.47
N GLU A 100 -14.72 -14.74 5.40
CA GLU A 100 -15.32 -13.59 4.74
C GLU A 100 -15.28 -12.35 5.64
N TYR A 101 -14.76 -11.26 5.07
CA TYR A 101 -14.80 -9.94 5.66
C TYR A 101 -15.70 -9.03 4.83
N VAL A 102 -16.53 -8.24 5.51
CA VAL A 102 -17.51 -7.33 4.92
C VAL A 102 -17.24 -5.93 5.40
N ILE A 103 -17.20 -4.98 4.48
CA ILE A 103 -17.23 -3.55 4.77
C ILE A 103 -18.65 -3.04 4.59
N GLU A 104 -19.12 -2.29 5.59
CA GLU A 104 -20.32 -1.48 5.52
C GLU A 104 -19.93 0.01 5.57
N VAL A 105 -20.37 0.78 4.59
CA VAL A 105 -20.21 2.24 4.55
C VAL A 105 -21.58 2.88 4.68
N LYS A 106 -21.80 3.62 5.77
CA LYS A 106 -23.00 4.43 5.95
C LYS A 106 -22.73 5.83 5.43
N CYS A 107 -23.59 6.30 4.54
CA CYS A 107 -23.50 7.62 3.93
C CYS A 107 -24.40 8.62 4.67
N LYS A 108 -24.05 9.91 4.64
CA LYS A 108 -24.83 10.97 5.28
C LYS A 108 -26.21 11.19 4.65
N ASP A 109 -26.41 10.71 3.44
CA ASP A 109 -27.71 10.69 2.76
C ASP A 109 -28.62 9.53 3.24
N GLY A 110 -28.14 8.72 4.19
CA GLY A 110 -28.84 7.55 4.73
C GLY A 110 -28.65 6.27 3.92
N SER A 111 -27.95 6.31 2.78
CA SER A 111 -27.64 5.11 2.01
C SER A 111 -26.53 4.27 2.65
N VAL A 112 -26.56 2.97 2.38
CA VAL A 112 -25.54 2.02 2.85
C VAL A 112 -24.92 1.33 1.64
N LYS A 113 -23.60 1.27 1.61
CA LYS A 113 -22.82 0.54 0.60
C LYS A 113 -22.08 -0.60 1.27
N THR A 114 -22.01 -1.75 0.59
CA THR A 114 -21.33 -2.93 1.11
C THR A 114 -20.43 -3.56 0.07
N ILE A 115 -19.30 -4.09 0.50
CA ILE A 115 -18.41 -4.93 -0.29
C ILE A 115 -17.82 -6.01 0.61
N SER A 116 -17.64 -7.22 0.10
CA SER A 116 -17.02 -8.32 0.85
C SER A 116 -15.97 -9.03 0.03
N ARG A 117 -15.09 -9.74 0.73
CA ARG A 117 -14.16 -10.71 0.14
C ARG A 117 -13.76 -11.77 1.15
N VAL A 118 -13.17 -12.85 0.67
CA VAL A 118 -12.59 -13.90 1.50
C VAL A 118 -11.10 -13.64 1.69
N GLN A 119 -10.63 -13.76 2.93
CA GLN A 119 -9.21 -13.77 3.29
C GLN A 119 -8.76 -15.22 3.47
N ASP A 120 -7.64 -15.56 2.83
CA ASP A 120 -6.98 -16.87 2.91
C ASP A 120 -5.53 -16.71 3.40
N ASN A 121 -5.13 -17.49 4.40
CA ASN A 121 -3.77 -17.42 4.93
C ASN A 121 -2.77 -18.27 4.13
N ALA A 122 -3.19 -19.19 3.26
CA ALA A 122 -2.26 -20.02 2.51
C ALA A 122 -1.27 -19.21 1.62
N PRO A 123 -1.67 -18.14 0.91
CA PRO A 123 -0.73 -17.25 0.22
C PRO A 123 0.19 -16.48 1.17
N SER A 124 -0.31 -16.11 2.36
CA SER A 124 0.47 -15.44 3.41
C SER A 124 1.61 -16.33 3.88
N ASP A 125 1.31 -17.57 4.27
CA ASP A 125 2.28 -18.55 4.74
C ASP A 125 3.36 -18.82 3.69
N LYS A 126 2.94 -19.00 2.43
CA LYS A 126 3.84 -19.22 1.30
C LYS A 126 4.80 -18.05 1.09
N LEU A 127 4.28 -16.83 1.05
CA LEU A 127 5.09 -15.64 0.77
C LEU A 127 6.02 -15.33 1.95
N MET A 128 5.55 -15.50 3.19
CA MET A 128 6.37 -15.33 4.40
C MET A 128 7.51 -16.33 4.49
N ALA A 129 7.24 -17.62 4.20
CA ALA A 129 8.27 -18.66 4.18
C ALA A 129 9.36 -18.39 3.13
N ALA A 130 9.00 -17.76 2.01
CA ALA A 130 9.95 -17.33 0.99
C ALA A 130 10.72 -16.05 1.38
N TYR A 131 10.03 -15.07 1.97
CA TYR A 131 10.58 -13.76 2.28
C TYR A 131 11.56 -13.78 3.44
N LEU A 132 11.18 -14.37 4.58
CA LEU A 132 11.96 -14.27 5.83
C LEU A 132 13.42 -14.72 5.69
N PRO A 133 13.74 -15.85 5.01
CA PRO A 133 15.13 -16.26 4.81
C PRO A 133 15.95 -15.30 3.93
N GLN A 134 15.29 -14.53 3.07
CA GLN A 134 15.91 -13.62 2.10
C GLN A 134 15.87 -12.15 2.52
N ARG A 135 15.23 -11.84 3.66
CA ARG A 135 14.94 -10.49 4.14
C ARG A 135 16.15 -9.54 4.07
N GLU A 136 17.27 -9.92 4.69
CA GLU A 136 18.47 -9.08 4.73
C GLU A 136 19.09 -8.88 3.34
N ARG A 137 19.08 -9.92 2.52
CA ARG A 137 19.60 -9.85 1.14
C ARG A 137 18.74 -8.91 0.29
N LEU A 138 17.42 -9.05 0.34
CA LEU A 138 16.48 -8.18 -0.36
C LEU A 138 16.65 -6.73 0.10
N LYS A 139 16.72 -6.49 1.41
CA LYS A 139 16.96 -5.16 1.99
C LYS A 139 18.24 -4.50 1.44
N ALA A 140 19.34 -5.26 1.36
CA ALA A 140 20.63 -4.75 0.90
C ALA A 140 20.71 -4.57 -0.63
N SER A 141 19.85 -5.25 -1.40
CA SER A 141 19.91 -5.25 -2.87
C SER A 141 19.44 -3.96 -3.56
N TYR A 142 18.68 -3.13 -2.85
CA TYR A 142 18.05 -1.93 -3.39
C TYR A 142 19.07 -0.83 -3.77
N GLN A 143 19.04 -0.38 -5.03
CA GLN A 143 19.91 0.68 -5.56
C GLN A 143 19.15 1.60 -6.54
N PRO A 144 19.18 2.94 -6.40
CA PRO A 144 19.79 3.65 -5.29
C PRO A 144 19.02 3.43 -3.99
N GLY A 145 19.72 3.39 -2.86
CA GLY A 145 19.14 3.13 -1.53
C GLY A 145 20.19 3.34 -0.44
N GLN A 146 19.86 3.02 0.81
CA GLN A 146 20.83 3.01 1.92
C GLN A 146 21.65 4.32 2.10
N GLY A 147 21.07 5.48 1.79
CA GLY A 147 21.71 6.78 1.88
C GLY A 147 22.65 7.13 0.72
N GLN A 148 22.59 6.38 -0.39
CA GLN A 148 23.41 6.64 -1.58
C GLN A 148 23.13 8.03 -2.18
N GLN A 149 24.20 8.75 -2.54
CA GLN A 149 24.12 9.94 -3.39
C GLN A 149 24.19 9.51 -4.86
N LEU A 150 23.25 10.00 -5.69
CA LEU A 150 23.32 9.81 -7.13
C LEU A 150 24.55 10.54 -7.70
N PRO A 151 25.26 9.96 -8.68
CA PRO A 151 26.38 10.62 -9.33
C PRO A 151 26.00 11.98 -9.92
N ALA A 152 26.90 12.96 -9.84
CA ALA A 152 26.69 14.26 -10.46
C ALA A 152 26.41 14.12 -11.97
N GLY A 153 25.40 14.85 -12.46
CA GLY A 153 24.96 14.77 -13.85
C GLY A 153 24.04 13.58 -14.17
N THR A 154 23.64 12.77 -13.17
CA THR A 154 22.59 11.77 -13.35
C THR A 154 21.30 12.46 -13.79
N ALA A 155 20.68 11.94 -14.85
CA ALA A 155 19.36 12.40 -15.26
C ALA A 155 18.34 12.08 -14.17
N LEU A 156 17.58 13.10 -13.73
CA LEU A 156 16.58 12.95 -12.68
C LEU A 156 15.20 12.55 -13.21
N THR A 157 15.05 12.46 -14.54
CA THR A 157 13.88 11.87 -15.20
C THR A 157 14.11 10.38 -15.43
N GLY A 158 13.13 9.54 -15.08
CA GLY A 158 13.22 8.11 -15.38
C GLY A 158 14.23 7.36 -14.51
N VAL A 159 14.52 7.86 -13.30
CA VAL A 159 15.46 7.22 -12.36
C VAL A 159 15.01 5.79 -12.10
N GLU A 160 15.94 4.85 -12.21
CA GLU A 160 15.67 3.43 -11.99
C GLU A 160 16.14 3.00 -10.61
N VAL A 161 15.27 2.29 -9.90
CA VAL A 161 15.59 1.53 -8.69
C VAL A 161 15.66 0.06 -9.06
N THR A 162 16.78 -0.59 -8.82
CA THR A 162 16.99 -2.03 -9.00
C THR A 162 17.05 -2.75 -7.66
N CYS A 163 16.63 -4.00 -7.62
CA CYS A 163 16.72 -4.88 -6.45
C CYS A 163 16.77 -6.35 -6.88
N ASP A 164 17.13 -7.25 -5.96
CA ASP A 164 17.00 -8.69 -6.19
C ASP A 164 15.51 -9.07 -6.27
N SER A 165 15.17 -10.03 -7.15
CA SER A 165 13.80 -10.55 -7.26
C SER A 165 13.56 -11.67 -6.24
N LEU A 166 12.48 -11.61 -5.45
CA LEU A 166 12.11 -12.73 -4.58
C LEU A 166 11.89 -14.03 -5.38
N LYS A 167 11.40 -13.92 -6.63
CA LYS A 167 11.23 -15.06 -7.54
C LYS A 167 12.55 -15.75 -7.85
N GLU A 168 13.59 -14.99 -8.14
CA GLU A 168 14.92 -15.54 -8.42
C GLU A 168 15.56 -16.15 -7.17
N LEU A 169 15.29 -15.57 -5.99
CA LEU A 169 15.85 -16.04 -4.73
C LEU A 169 15.13 -17.27 -4.14
N SER A 170 13.83 -17.43 -4.40
CA SER A 170 13.00 -18.42 -3.70
C SER A 170 12.10 -19.27 -4.62
N GLY A 171 11.98 -18.93 -5.90
CA GLY A 171 11.04 -19.56 -6.83
C GLY A 171 9.58 -19.12 -6.65
N VAL A 172 9.25 -18.32 -5.64
CA VAL A 172 7.88 -17.84 -5.37
C VAL A 172 7.60 -16.54 -6.13
N ASP A 173 6.49 -16.52 -6.87
CA ASP A 173 6.02 -15.29 -7.51
C ASP A 173 5.48 -14.30 -6.48
N CYS A 174 5.76 -13.02 -6.69
CA CYS A 174 5.19 -11.93 -5.90
C CYS A 174 4.93 -10.71 -6.77
N TRP A 175 4.16 -9.77 -6.24
CA TRP A 175 3.83 -8.51 -6.89
C TRP A 175 4.33 -7.35 -6.03
N THR A 176 5.09 -6.45 -6.65
CA THR A 176 5.72 -5.32 -5.97
C THR A 176 4.95 -4.04 -6.23
N VAL A 177 4.52 -3.37 -5.16
CA VAL A 177 4.04 -1.98 -5.16
C VAL A 177 5.15 -1.10 -4.61
N PHE A 178 5.45 0.01 -5.29
CA PHE A 178 6.50 0.94 -4.88
C PHE A 178 5.94 2.33 -4.56
N ARG A 179 6.41 2.96 -3.49
CA ARG A 179 5.99 4.31 -3.08
C ARG A 179 7.20 5.15 -2.71
N ILE A 180 7.27 6.38 -3.22
CA ILE A 180 8.36 7.32 -2.96
C ILE A 180 7.82 8.70 -2.61
N CYS A 181 8.47 9.39 -1.68
CA CYS A 181 8.22 10.79 -1.36
C CYS A 181 9.54 11.56 -1.17
N GLU A 182 9.49 12.89 -1.23
CA GLU A 182 10.60 13.76 -0.81
C GLU A 182 10.69 13.72 0.72
N ALA A 183 11.67 13.00 1.24
CA ALA A 183 11.88 12.75 2.66
C ALA A 183 13.33 12.29 2.88
N SER A 184 13.91 12.62 4.03
CA SER A 184 15.28 12.22 4.38
C SER A 184 15.33 10.90 5.15
N ASN A 185 14.21 10.46 5.71
CA ASN A 185 14.12 9.24 6.52
C ASN A 185 12.66 8.76 6.65
N SER A 186 12.48 7.58 7.25
CA SER A 186 11.17 6.95 7.42
C SER A 186 10.18 7.75 8.27
N LYS A 187 10.63 8.63 9.18
CA LYS A 187 9.74 9.45 10.01
C LYS A 187 9.15 10.64 9.26
N GLU A 188 9.80 11.04 8.18
CA GLU A 188 9.33 12.10 7.27
C GLU A 188 8.48 11.56 6.13
N PHE A 189 8.36 10.23 6.00
CA PHE A 189 7.60 9.62 4.92
C PHE A 189 6.12 9.98 5.03
N ASP A 190 5.59 10.66 4.01
CA ASP A 190 4.21 11.12 3.97
C ASP A 190 3.38 10.35 2.92
N PRO A 191 2.53 9.39 3.34
CA PRO A 191 1.65 8.66 2.42
C PRO A 191 0.57 9.54 1.79
N GLN A 192 0.28 10.73 2.34
CA GLN A 192 -0.65 11.70 1.74
C GLN A 192 0.00 12.50 0.61
N ASN A 193 1.32 12.57 0.59
CA ASN A 193 2.08 13.39 -0.34
C ASN A 193 3.20 12.59 -1.01
N LEU A 194 2.82 11.47 -1.62
CA LEU A 194 3.74 10.69 -2.44
C LEU A 194 4.18 11.52 -3.64
N TYR A 195 5.49 11.50 -3.89
CA TYR A 195 6.07 12.06 -5.10
C TYR A 195 5.65 11.23 -6.32
N TRP A 196 5.63 9.91 -6.13
CA TRP A 196 5.09 8.95 -7.08
C TRP A 196 4.79 7.62 -6.37
N TRP A 197 3.88 6.85 -6.96
CA TRP A 197 3.74 5.44 -6.61
C TRP A 197 3.34 4.60 -7.81
N ASP A 198 3.77 3.36 -7.75
CA ASP A 198 3.55 2.34 -8.75
C ASP A 198 2.20 1.67 -8.51
N ASN A 199 1.13 2.25 -9.07
CA ASN A 199 -0.23 1.76 -8.86
C ASN A 199 -0.53 0.52 -9.73
N ILE A 200 0.02 -0.63 -9.32
CA ILE A 200 -0.16 -1.91 -10.02
C ILE A 200 -1.63 -2.33 -10.09
N PHE A 201 -2.46 -1.84 -9.15
CA PHE A 201 -3.89 -2.15 -9.08
C PHE A 201 -4.68 -1.51 -10.22
N LEU A 202 -4.19 -0.40 -10.80
CA LEU A 202 -4.77 0.19 -12.01
C LEU A 202 -4.02 -0.27 -13.26
N GLU A 203 -2.69 -0.37 -13.20
CA GLU A 203 -1.88 -0.83 -14.33
C GLU A 203 -2.34 -2.21 -14.84
N ARG A 204 -2.86 -3.07 -13.95
CA ARG A 204 -3.37 -4.41 -14.28
C ARG A 204 -4.37 -4.44 -15.44
N PHE A 205 -5.14 -3.37 -15.64
CA PHE A 205 -6.14 -3.31 -16.71
C PHE A 205 -5.52 -3.23 -18.10
N SER A 206 -4.30 -2.70 -18.21
CA SER A 206 -3.51 -2.68 -19.45
C SER A 206 -2.39 -3.73 -19.48
N ASN A 207 -1.95 -4.19 -18.31
CA ASN A 207 -0.88 -5.18 -18.15
C ASN A 207 -1.26 -6.19 -17.06
N PRO A 208 -1.80 -7.37 -17.41
CA PRO A 208 -2.21 -8.37 -16.42
C PRO A 208 -1.11 -8.80 -15.43
N GLU A 209 0.16 -8.64 -15.81
CA GLU A 209 1.34 -8.98 -15.00
C GLU A 209 1.93 -7.75 -14.28
N ALA A 210 1.21 -6.63 -14.23
CA ALA A 210 1.61 -5.40 -13.55
C ALA A 210 2.12 -5.70 -12.14
N GLY A 211 3.35 -5.31 -11.83
CA GLY A 211 3.98 -5.54 -10.51
C GLY A 211 4.69 -6.88 -10.34
N LYS A 212 4.49 -7.86 -11.22
CA LYS A 212 4.97 -9.23 -10.98
C LYS A 212 6.50 -9.35 -11.07
N ASN A 213 7.09 -9.97 -10.05
CA ASN A 213 8.50 -10.38 -9.96
C ASN A 213 9.51 -9.27 -10.27
N ARG A 214 9.17 -8.01 -10.00
CA ARG A 214 10.00 -6.86 -10.36
C ARG A 214 11.36 -6.92 -9.66
N ASN A 215 12.40 -6.66 -10.46
CA ASN A 215 13.77 -6.38 -10.02
C ASN A 215 14.25 -4.99 -10.48
N ARG A 216 13.39 -4.24 -11.17
CA ARG A 216 13.63 -2.90 -11.67
C ARG A 216 12.34 -2.11 -11.64
N ILE A 217 12.43 -0.87 -11.15
CA ILE A 217 11.32 0.06 -10.99
C ILE A 217 11.78 1.38 -11.57
N ARG A 218 11.09 1.87 -12.60
CA ARG A 218 11.41 3.15 -13.24
C ARG A 218 10.47 4.23 -12.69
N ILE A 219 11.03 5.26 -12.07
CA ILE A 219 10.28 6.41 -11.57
C ILE A 219 10.04 7.36 -12.76
N PRO A 220 8.79 7.51 -13.24
CA PRO A 220 8.52 8.22 -14.49
C PRO A 220 8.52 9.74 -14.32
N VAL A 221 8.32 10.22 -13.09
CA VAL A 221 8.35 11.66 -12.76
C VAL A 221 9.79 12.14 -12.58
N GLU A 222 10.05 13.37 -13.00
CA GLU A 222 11.35 14.00 -12.76
C GLU A 222 11.53 14.29 -11.28
N LEU A 223 12.61 13.78 -10.68
CA LEU A 223 12.97 14.07 -9.30
C LEU A 223 13.59 15.47 -9.16
N LYS A 224 13.29 16.13 -8.05
CA LYS A 224 13.90 17.42 -7.69
C LYS A 224 15.37 17.24 -7.32
N ALA A 225 16.24 18.07 -7.89
CA ALA A 225 17.68 18.06 -7.60
C ALA A 225 18.02 18.54 -6.18
N GLY A 226 19.08 17.99 -5.58
CA GLY A 226 19.56 18.38 -4.25
C GLY A 226 18.60 18.00 -3.11
N SER A 227 17.69 17.07 -3.38
CA SER A 227 16.70 16.56 -2.43
C SER A 227 17.01 15.13 -2.00
N ALA A 228 16.50 14.77 -0.82
CA ALA A 228 16.45 13.39 -0.35
C ALA A 228 15.11 12.75 -0.73
N PHE A 229 15.15 11.48 -1.11
CA PHE A 229 13.97 10.71 -1.40
C PHE A 229 13.98 9.42 -0.58
N THR A 230 12.87 9.16 0.12
CA THR A 230 12.65 7.91 0.84
C THR A 230 11.54 7.13 0.14
N TYR A 231 11.78 5.84 -0.04
CA TYR A 231 10.80 4.91 -0.61
C TYR A 231 10.70 3.63 0.21
N PHE A 232 9.63 2.88 -0.03
CA PHE A 232 9.55 1.48 0.34
C PHE A 232 8.81 0.68 -0.73
N SER A 233 9.05 -0.62 -0.73
CA SER A 233 8.32 -1.59 -1.55
C SER A 233 7.41 -2.43 -0.67
N GLU A 234 6.23 -2.72 -1.18
CA GLU A 234 5.27 -3.66 -0.62
C GLU A 234 5.23 -4.90 -1.53
N LEU A 235 5.58 -6.08 -1.00
CA LEU A 235 5.40 -7.34 -1.70
C LEU A 235 4.01 -7.90 -1.39
N THR A 236 3.33 -8.38 -2.42
CA THR A 236 1.97 -8.92 -2.33
C THR A 236 1.84 -10.23 -3.11
N ASP A 237 0.79 -10.99 -2.85
CA ASP A 237 0.45 -12.23 -3.55
C ASP A 237 -0.40 -12.02 -4.81
N GLY A 238 -0.70 -10.76 -5.17
CA GLY A 238 -1.43 -10.42 -6.40
C GLY A 238 -1.52 -8.91 -6.63
N ASN A 239 -1.88 -8.51 -7.86
CA ASN A 239 -2.05 -7.11 -8.25
C ASN A 239 -3.50 -6.61 -8.20
N SER A 240 -4.37 -7.27 -7.42
CA SER A 240 -5.72 -6.77 -7.15
C SER A 240 -6.03 -6.62 -5.68
N MET A 241 -6.64 -5.51 -5.27
CA MET A 241 -6.90 -5.25 -3.85
C MET A 241 -7.82 -6.33 -3.27
N GLY A 242 -8.89 -6.66 -4.00
CA GLY A 242 -9.81 -7.78 -3.73
C GLY A 242 -9.16 -9.15 -3.65
N GLY A 243 -8.01 -9.36 -4.32
CA GLY A 243 -7.31 -10.64 -4.37
C GLY A 243 -6.08 -10.75 -3.47
N THR A 244 -5.59 -9.65 -2.88
CA THR A 244 -4.36 -9.65 -2.07
C THR A 244 -4.61 -10.20 -0.67
N ASN A 245 -4.00 -11.32 -0.29
CA ASN A 245 -4.10 -11.87 1.07
C ASN A 245 -2.96 -11.45 1.99
N ILE A 246 -1.86 -10.96 1.46
CA ILE A 246 -0.72 -10.48 2.26
C ILE A 246 -0.04 -9.28 1.62
N CYS A 247 0.44 -8.39 2.49
CA CYS A 247 1.33 -7.29 2.17
C CYS A 247 2.57 -7.35 3.07
N ILE A 248 3.76 -7.43 2.49
CA ILE A 248 5.03 -7.35 3.21
C ILE A 248 5.60 -5.95 2.97
N PHE A 249 5.56 -5.09 3.98
CA PHE A 249 6.10 -3.74 3.91
C PHE A 249 7.60 -3.78 4.17
N GLN A 250 8.40 -3.82 3.12
CA GLN A 250 9.86 -3.93 3.23
C GLN A 250 10.48 -2.68 3.88
N PRO A 251 11.68 -2.78 4.48
CA PRO A 251 12.34 -1.63 5.09
C PRO A 251 12.50 -0.44 4.13
N TYR A 252 12.28 0.76 4.67
CA TYR A 252 12.52 2.00 3.94
C TYR A 252 13.95 2.11 3.42
N GLN A 253 14.08 2.74 2.27
CA GLN A 253 15.34 3.07 1.62
C GLN A 253 15.37 4.58 1.37
N THR A 254 16.54 5.20 1.52
CA THR A 254 16.72 6.63 1.20
C THR A 254 17.86 6.78 0.20
N PHE A 255 17.74 7.74 -0.72
CA PHE A 255 18.85 8.20 -1.56
C PHE A 255 18.77 9.72 -1.76
N TYR A 256 19.84 10.30 -2.30
CA TYR A 256 19.99 11.74 -2.50
C TYR A 256 20.26 12.03 -3.98
N THR A 257 19.69 13.12 -4.47
CA THR A 257 19.81 13.61 -5.86
C THR A 257 20.79 14.78 -5.97
#